data_AF-A0A2V9V402-F1
#
_entry.id   AF-A0A2V9V402-F1
#
_cell.length_a   1.000
_cell.length_b   1.000
_cell.length_c   1.000
_cell.angle_alpha   90.00
_cell.angle_beta   90.00
_cell.angle_gamma   90.00
#
_symmetry.space_group_name_H-M   'P 1'
#
loop_
_entity.id
_entity.type
_entity.pdbx_description
1 polymer ?
#
loop_
_entity_poly.entity_id
_entity_poly.type
_entity_poly.pdbx_seq_one_letter_code
_entity_poly.pdbx_strand_id
1 'polypeptide(L)'
;VALVEGTNVSVGRGTDTPFELLGAPWIKARELAQYLNERNLSGVRFIPTSFTPTSSNYAGQLCAGVNIILLDRNTLDAPELGIELAAALHKLYPQDFKMERMIEILANQGVYDALAQGRDPRRIAQDWQDQLDKFQQLRQKYLIYK
;
A
#
# COMPACT_ATOMS: atom_id res chain seq x y z
N VAL A 1 -1.85 2.01 -2.50
CA VAL A 1 -0.93 3.14 -2.18
C VAL A 1 -1.53 4.12 -1.19
N ALA A 2 -2.75 4.62 -1.42
CA ALA A 2 -3.39 5.59 -0.51
C ALA A 2 -3.41 5.17 0.97
N LEU A 3 -3.53 3.88 1.29
CA LEU A 3 -3.51 3.41 2.67
C LEU A 3 -2.28 3.91 3.48
N VAL A 4 -1.10 3.96 2.85
CA VAL A 4 0.12 4.40 3.54
C VAL A 4 0.37 5.90 3.39
N GLU A 5 -0.53 6.67 2.78
CA GLU A 5 -0.32 8.12 2.56
C GLU A 5 -0.30 8.94 3.86
N GLY A 6 -0.96 8.46 4.91
CA GLY A 6 -0.95 9.08 6.23
C GLY A 6 0.32 8.81 7.03
N THR A 7 1.19 7.90 6.57
CA THR A 7 2.43 7.50 7.26
C THR A 7 3.59 8.44 6.92
N ASN A 8 4.77 8.17 7.45
CA ASN A 8 6.00 8.90 7.12
C ASN A 8 6.65 8.42 5.80
N VAL A 9 5.87 8.09 4.77
CA VAL A 9 6.36 7.65 3.46
C VAL A 9 5.83 8.58 2.38
N SER A 10 6.67 8.94 1.40
CA SER A 10 6.21 9.69 0.23
C SER A 10 5.48 8.75 -0.72
N VAL A 11 4.25 9.14 -1.09
CA VAL A 11 3.43 8.45 -2.10
C VAL A 11 3.53 9.13 -3.47
N GLY A 12 4.64 9.82 -3.76
CA GLY A 12 4.87 10.48 -5.05
C GLY A 12 4.16 11.82 -5.24
N ARG A 13 3.53 12.40 -4.20
CA ARG A 13 2.98 13.77 -4.29
C ARG A 13 4.11 14.75 -4.59
N GLY A 14 3.88 15.67 -5.54
CA GLY A 14 4.94 16.57 -6.03
C GLY A 14 5.90 15.93 -7.04
N THR A 15 5.50 14.83 -7.68
CA THR A 15 6.13 14.27 -8.88
C THR A 15 5.07 14.19 -9.99
N ASP A 16 5.46 13.80 -11.20
CA ASP A 16 4.55 13.66 -12.34
C ASP A 16 3.56 12.48 -12.19
N THR A 17 3.86 11.52 -11.31
CA THR A 17 3.09 10.28 -11.12
C THR A 17 2.71 10.04 -9.64
N PRO A 18 1.88 10.91 -9.04
CA PRO A 18 1.42 10.73 -7.66
C PRO A 18 0.62 9.43 -7.52
N PHE A 19 0.81 8.75 -6.39
CA PHE A 19 0.24 7.44 -6.06
C PHE A 19 0.72 6.25 -6.91
N GLU A 20 1.60 6.47 -7.88
CA GLU A 20 2.32 5.40 -8.57
C GLU A 20 3.71 5.18 -7.97
N LEU A 21 4.22 6.16 -7.22
CA LEU A 21 5.48 6.06 -6.48
C LEU A 21 5.25 5.84 -4.99
N LEU A 22 6.17 5.12 -4.37
CA LEU A 22 6.27 4.97 -2.93
C LEU A 22 7.74 4.98 -2.53
N GLY A 23 8.14 5.85 -1.59
CA GLY A 23 9.54 5.99 -1.23
C GLY A 23 9.81 6.86 0.00
N ALA A 24 11.01 6.73 0.54
CA ALA A 24 11.53 7.53 1.63
C ALA A 24 13.07 7.52 1.61
N PRO A 25 13.77 8.45 2.28
CA PRO A 25 15.24 8.49 2.28
C PRO A 25 15.90 7.25 2.90
N TRP A 26 15.20 6.55 3.79
CA TRP A 26 15.67 5.34 4.49
C TRP A 26 15.37 4.03 3.75
N ILE A 27 14.58 4.07 2.66
CA ILE A 27 14.21 2.87 1.91
C ILE A 27 15.34 2.41 1.00
N LYS A 28 15.59 1.09 0.97
CA LYS A 28 16.45 0.43 -0.01
C LYS A 28 15.61 -0.04 -1.20
N ALA A 29 15.61 0.74 -2.28
CA ALA A 29 14.75 0.52 -3.45
C ALA A 29 14.76 -0.93 -3.98
N ARG A 30 15.94 -1.52 -4.17
CA ARG A 30 16.09 -2.88 -4.72
C ARG A 30 15.52 -3.95 -3.78
N GLU A 31 15.76 -3.81 -2.48
CA GLU A 31 15.28 -4.75 -1.46
C GLU A 31 13.75 -4.72 -1.37
N LEU A 32 13.17 -3.50 -1.32
CA LEU A 32 11.72 -3.34 -1.31
C LEU A 32 11.07 -3.88 -2.58
N ALA A 33 11.61 -3.55 -3.75
CA ALA A 33 11.09 -4.04 -5.03
C ALA A 33 11.16 -5.57 -5.13
N GLN A 34 12.28 -6.16 -4.71
CA GLN A 34 12.44 -7.62 -4.71
C GLN A 34 11.41 -8.27 -3.80
N TYR A 35 11.30 -7.82 -2.54
CA TYR A 35 10.34 -8.35 -1.58
C TYR A 35 8.90 -8.30 -2.11
N LEU A 36 8.48 -7.15 -2.64
CA LEU A 36 7.11 -6.98 -3.15
C LEU A 36 6.85 -7.80 -4.41
N ASN A 37 7.83 -7.95 -5.31
CA ASN A 37 7.68 -8.82 -6.48
C ASN A 37 7.60 -10.31 -6.09
N GLU A 38 8.31 -10.74 -5.04
CA GLU A 38 8.20 -12.10 -4.50
C GLU A 38 6.83 -12.38 -3.85
N ARG A 39 6.06 -11.34 -3.51
CA ARG A 39 4.65 -11.48 -3.12
C ARG A 39 3.73 -11.84 -4.29
N ASN A 40 4.19 -11.84 -5.54
CA ASN A 40 3.43 -12.32 -6.71
C ASN A 40 1.98 -11.78 -6.77
N LEU A 41 1.81 -10.48 -6.49
CA LEU A 41 0.49 -9.83 -6.52
C LEU A 41 -0.01 -9.75 -7.97
N SER A 42 -1.29 -10.06 -8.18
CA SER A 42 -1.89 -10.05 -9.51
C SER A 42 -2.02 -8.63 -10.04
N GLY A 43 -1.75 -8.45 -11.34
CA GLY A 43 -1.99 -7.18 -12.02
C GLY A 43 -1.01 -6.04 -11.71
N VAL A 44 0.05 -6.26 -10.93
CA VAL A 44 1.00 -5.21 -10.54
C VAL A 44 2.46 -5.68 -10.54
N ARG A 45 3.39 -4.77 -10.80
CA ARG A 45 4.85 -5.00 -10.67
C ARG A 45 5.54 -3.82 -10.02
N PHE A 46 6.60 -4.08 -9.27
CA PHE A 46 7.36 -3.06 -8.55
C PHE A 46 8.73 -2.87 -9.18
N ILE A 47 9.02 -1.65 -9.62
CA ILE A 47 10.31 -1.29 -10.23
C ILE A 47 11.08 -0.41 -9.25
N PRO A 48 12.31 -0.76 -8.84
CA PRO A 48 13.09 0.07 -7.94
C PRO A 48 13.38 1.43 -8.61
N THR A 49 13.21 2.52 -7.86
CA THR A 49 13.37 3.88 -8.38
C THR A 49 13.89 4.83 -7.30
N SER A 50 14.28 6.03 -7.74
CA SER A 50 14.59 7.17 -6.89
C SER A 50 13.90 8.41 -7.43
N PHE A 51 13.37 9.26 -6.54
CA PHE A 51 12.68 10.48 -6.91
C PHE A 51 12.82 11.53 -5.81
N THR A 52 12.67 12.80 -6.16
CA THR A 52 12.65 13.91 -5.20
C THR A 52 11.30 14.61 -5.29
N PRO A 53 10.37 14.38 -4.34
CA PRO A 53 9.06 15.03 -4.37
C PRO A 53 9.21 16.53 -4.12
N THR A 54 8.36 17.34 -4.74
CA THR A 54 8.33 18.79 -4.54
C THR A 54 7.36 19.24 -3.45
N SER A 55 6.55 18.34 -2.89
CA SER A 55 5.56 18.65 -1.85
C SER A 55 5.31 17.45 -0.92
N SER A 56 4.64 17.70 0.21
CA SER A 56 4.28 16.66 1.19
C SER A 56 5.52 15.98 1.83
N ASN A 57 5.40 14.69 2.17
CA ASN A 57 6.46 13.92 2.82
C ASN A 57 7.76 13.97 2.00
N TYR A 58 8.85 14.34 2.67
CA TYR A 58 10.20 14.44 2.12
C TYR A 58 10.37 15.42 0.96
N ALA A 59 9.56 16.48 0.90
CA ALA A 59 9.73 17.55 -0.09
C ALA A 59 11.18 18.05 -0.14
N GLY A 60 11.76 18.07 -1.35
CA GLY A 60 13.15 18.48 -1.59
C GLY A 60 14.22 17.46 -1.18
N GLN A 61 13.84 16.27 -0.70
CA GLN A 61 14.78 15.22 -0.30
C GLN A 61 14.75 14.05 -1.29
N LEU A 62 15.92 13.49 -1.60
CA LEU A 62 16.01 12.29 -2.42
C LEU A 62 15.40 11.09 -1.67
N CYS A 63 14.36 10.51 -2.25
CA CYS A 63 13.73 9.29 -1.80
C CYS A 63 14.14 8.13 -2.70
N ALA A 64 14.45 6.98 -2.10
CA ALA A 64 14.53 5.71 -2.79
C ALA A 64 13.25 4.92 -2.52
N GLY A 65 12.87 4.03 -3.43
CA GLY A 65 11.62 3.29 -3.30
C GLY A 65 11.24 2.51 -4.55
N VAL A 66 9.94 2.47 -4.83
CA VAL A 66 9.37 1.70 -5.94
C VAL A 66 8.42 2.56 -6.78
N ASN A 67 8.46 2.33 -8.09
CA ASN A 67 7.38 2.68 -9.00
C ASN A 67 6.47 1.44 -9.17
N ILE A 68 5.17 1.65 -9.04
CA ILE A 68 4.14 0.62 -9.02
C ILE A 68 3.49 0.61 -10.40
N ILE A 69 3.89 -0.36 -11.21
CA ILE A 69 3.43 -0.50 -12.59
C ILE A 69 2.18 -1.38 -12.61
N LEU A 70 1.07 -0.80 -13.05
CA LEU A 70 -0.17 -1.51 -13.30
C LEU A 70 -0.04 -2.32 -14.59
N LEU A 71 -0.16 -3.64 -14.49
CA LEU A 71 -0.13 -4.57 -15.63
C LEU A 71 -1.55 -4.94 -16.08
N ASP A 72 -2.46 -5.16 -15.14
CA ASP A 72 -3.86 -5.47 -15.41
C ASP A 72 -4.74 -4.98 -14.26
N ARG A 73 -5.59 -3.99 -14.56
CA ARG A 73 -6.50 -3.37 -13.60
C ARG A 73 -7.62 -4.29 -13.11
N ASN A 74 -7.98 -5.32 -13.87
CA ASN A 74 -9.10 -6.19 -13.54
C ASN A 74 -8.71 -7.32 -12.59
N THR A 75 -7.42 -7.60 -12.45
CA THR A 75 -6.88 -8.64 -11.57
C THR A 75 -6.23 -8.09 -10.30
N LEU A 76 -5.98 -6.77 -10.24
CA LEU A 76 -5.40 -6.13 -9.07
C LEU A 76 -6.44 -5.94 -7.95
N ASP A 77 -6.19 -6.54 -6.79
CA ASP A 77 -6.83 -6.18 -5.53
C ASP A 77 -6.09 -4.97 -4.91
N ALA A 78 -6.63 -3.77 -5.15
CA ALA A 78 -6.02 -2.53 -4.67
C ALA A 78 -6.05 -2.38 -3.12
N PRO A 79 -7.11 -2.80 -2.40
CA PRO A 79 -7.09 -2.92 -0.95
C PRO A 79 -5.98 -3.84 -0.41
N GLU A 80 -5.84 -5.05 -0.94
CA GLU A 80 -4.77 -5.99 -0.56
C GLU A 80 -3.39 -5.37 -0.81
N LEU A 81 -3.19 -4.74 -1.98
CA LEU A 81 -1.95 -4.00 -2.27
C LEU A 81 -1.62 -2.97 -1.18
N GLY A 82 -2.61 -2.25 -0.64
CA GLY A 82 -2.40 -1.31 0.45
C GLY A 82 -1.80 -1.98 1.69
N ILE A 83 -2.39 -3.09 2.11
CA ILE A 83 -1.96 -3.86 3.29
C ILE A 83 -0.59 -4.52 3.04
N GLU A 84 -0.34 -5.03 1.84
CA GLU A 84 0.96 -5.60 1.43
C GLU A 84 2.09 -4.55 1.50
N LEU A 85 1.83 -3.32 1.05
CA LEU A 85 2.80 -2.22 1.16
C LEU A 85 3.09 -1.88 2.63
N ALA A 86 2.05 -1.75 3.46
CA ALA A 86 2.22 -1.46 4.89
C ALA A 86 2.99 -2.57 5.61
N ALA A 87 2.66 -3.84 5.35
CA ALA A 87 3.35 -5.00 5.91
C ALA A 87 4.81 -5.08 5.47
N ALA A 88 5.11 -4.79 4.20
CA ALA A 88 6.48 -4.76 3.68
C ALA A 88 7.32 -3.68 4.39
N LEU A 89 6.76 -2.48 4.55
CA LEU A 89 7.44 -1.37 5.23
C LEU A 89 7.70 -1.68 6.71
N HIS A 90 6.69 -2.19 7.41
CA HIS A 90 6.79 -2.59 8.82
C HIS A 90 7.83 -3.70 9.04
N LYS A 91 7.90 -4.66 8.11
CA LYS A 91 8.85 -5.78 8.19
C LYS A 91 10.30 -5.38 7.88
N LEU A 92 10.51 -4.62 6.80
CA LEU A 92 11.85 -4.32 6.30
C LEU A 92 12.48 -3.11 7.03
N TYR A 93 11.66 -2.19 7.53
CA TYR A 93 12.12 -0.94 8.13
C TYR A 93 11.45 -0.64 9.48
N PRO A 94 11.47 -1.57 10.46
CA PRO A 94 10.71 -1.46 11.70
C PRO A 94 11.14 -0.29 12.61
N GLN A 95 12.35 0.25 12.42
CA GLN A 95 12.86 1.39 13.20
C GLN A 95 12.48 2.74 12.59
N ASP A 96 12.25 2.78 11.27
CA ASP A 96 12.01 4.01 10.52
C ASP A 96 10.53 4.20 10.18
N PHE A 97 9.80 3.12 9.91
CA PHE A 97 8.41 3.19 9.48
C PHE A 97 7.46 3.52 10.63
N LYS A 98 6.65 4.57 10.45
CA LYS A 98 5.68 5.08 11.42
C LYS A 98 4.26 4.84 10.93
N MET A 99 3.66 3.76 11.41
CA MET A 99 2.35 3.27 10.96
C MET A 99 1.17 3.92 11.71
N GLU A 100 1.39 4.65 12.80
CA GLU A 100 0.37 5.09 13.76
C GLU A 100 -0.79 5.84 13.11
N ARG A 101 -0.49 6.72 12.16
CA ARG A 101 -1.48 7.54 11.47
C ARG A 101 -2.26 6.80 10.38
N MET A 102 -1.85 5.59 10.02
CA MET A 102 -2.57 4.77 9.04
C MET A 102 -4.00 4.45 9.48
N ILE A 103 -4.26 4.39 10.79
CA ILE A 103 -5.60 4.11 11.33
C ILE A 103 -6.63 5.17 10.93
N GLU A 104 -6.21 6.42 10.67
CA GLU A 104 -7.08 7.54 10.25
C GLU A 104 -7.80 7.23 8.91
N ILE A 105 -7.14 6.48 8.02
CA ILE A 105 -7.67 6.08 6.70
C ILE A 105 -8.20 4.66 6.74
N LEU A 106 -7.50 3.75 7.42
CA LEU A 106 -7.88 2.34 7.51
C LEU A 106 -9.23 2.13 8.19
N ALA A 107 -9.51 2.93 9.24
CA ALA A 107 -10.73 2.89 10.04
C ALA A 107 -11.12 1.48 10.56
N ASN A 108 -10.14 0.59 10.72
CA ASN A 108 -10.34 -0.79 11.17
C ASN A 108 -9.20 -1.19 12.13
N GLN A 109 -9.52 -1.22 13.43
CA GLN A 109 -8.56 -1.54 14.47
C GLN A 109 -8.05 -2.98 14.38
N GLY A 110 -8.90 -3.94 14.01
CA GLY A 110 -8.50 -5.34 13.90
C GLY A 110 -7.46 -5.57 12.81
N VAL A 111 -7.61 -4.90 11.67
CA VAL A 111 -6.62 -4.92 10.58
C VAL A 111 -5.32 -4.22 10.99
N TYR A 112 -5.43 -3.08 11.68
CA TYR A 112 -4.26 -2.35 12.20
C TYR A 112 -3.44 -3.21 13.17
N ASP A 113 -4.11 -3.85 14.13
CA ASP A 113 -3.47 -4.70 15.13
C ASP A 113 -2.83 -5.93 14.47
N ALA A 114 -3.51 -6.54 13.49
CA ALA A 114 -2.97 -7.66 12.74
C ALA A 114 -1.69 -7.30 11.96
N LEU A 115 -1.65 -6.11 11.34
CA LEU A 115 -0.45 -5.58 10.70
C LEU A 115 0.67 -5.33 11.72
N ALA A 116 0.35 -4.70 12.85
CA ALA A 116 1.32 -4.42 13.91
C ALA A 116 1.96 -5.70 14.47
N GLN A 117 1.17 -6.77 14.58
CA GLN A 117 1.61 -8.11 15.01
C GLN A 117 2.35 -8.89 13.92
N GLY A 118 2.50 -8.34 12.70
CA GLY A 118 3.21 -8.98 11.60
C GLY A 118 2.47 -10.16 10.97
N ARG A 119 1.13 -10.20 11.09
CA ARG A 119 0.31 -11.22 10.42
C ARG A 119 0.44 -11.07 8.90
N ASP A 120 0.39 -12.21 8.18
CA ASP A 120 0.51 -12.18 6.72
C ASP A 120 -0.63 -11.35 6.09
N PRO A 121 -0.32 -10.33 5.28
CA PRO A 121 -1.32 -9.46 4.64
C PRO A 121 -2.36 -10.21 3.79
N ARG A 122 -2.02 -11.35 3.16
CA ARG A 122 -3.00 -12.19 2.44
C ARG A 122 -4.04 -12.80 3.38
N ARG A 123 -3.64 -13.14 4.61
CA ARG A 123 -4.57 -13.67 5.63
C ARG A 123 -5.49 -12.58 6.15
N ILE A 124 -4.95 -11.37 6.34
CA ILE A 124 -5.75 -10.19 6.69
C ILE A 124 -6.79 -9.93 5.59
N ALA A 125 -6.39 -10.00 4.33
CA ALA A 125 -7.30 -9.82 3.21
C ALA A 125 -8.39 -10.90 3.13
N GLN A 126 -8.05 -12.16 3.42
CA GLN A 126 -9.03 -13.23 3.47
C GLN A 126 -10.11 -13.02 4.55
N ASP A 127 -9.75 -12.44 5.70
CA ASP A 127 -10.68 -12.24 6.82
C ASP A 127 -11.84 -11.29 6.49
N TRP A 128 -11.67 -10.35 5.55
CA TRP A 128 -12.75 -9.43 5.19
C TRP A 128 -13.70 -9.98 4.11
N GLN A 129 -13.41 -11.14 3.51
CA GLN A 129 -14.17 -11.68 2.38
C GLN A 129 -15.63 -11.97 2.76
N ASP A 130 -15.88 -12.53 3.95
CA ASP A 130 -17.24 -12.82 4.42
C ASP A 130 -18.11 -11.56 4.53
N GLN A 131 -17.53 -10.45 5.02
CA GLN A 131 -18.25 -9.17 5.12
C GLN A 131 -18.43 -8.53 3.74
N LEU A 132 -17.42 -8.66 2.87
CA LEU A 132 -17.49 -8.20 1.49
C LEU A 132 -18.61 -8.91 0.73
N ASP A 133 -18.74 -10.23 0.85
CA ASP A 133 -19.80 -11.02 0.20
C ASP A 133 -21.20 -10.58 0.68
N LYS A 134 -21.37 -10.36 1.99
CA LYS A 134 -22.62 -9.81 2.55
C LYS A 134 -22.92 -8.42 1.99
N PHE A 135 -21.92 -7.56 1.88
CA PHE A 135 -22.08 -6.23 1.31
C PHE A 135 -22.42 -6.30 -0.19
N GLN A 136 -21.80 -7.21 -0.95
CA GLN A 136 -22.10 -7.43 -2.36
C GLN A 136 -23.53 -7.88 -2.59
N GLN A 137 -24.10 -8.69 -1.70
CA GLN A 137 -25.52 -9.06 -1.73
C GLN A 137 -26.42 -7.88 -1.34
N LEU A 138 -26.07 -7.15 -0.29
CA LEU A 138 -26.84 -5.99 0.17
C LEU A 138 -26.93 -4.90 -0.91
N ARG A 139 -25.81 -4.57 -1.57
CA ARG A 139 -25.75 -3.50 -2.56
C ARG A 139 -26.60 -3.77 -3.80
N GLN A 140 -26.93 -5.03 -4.12
CA GLN A 140 -27.76 -5.39 -5.28
C GLN A 140 -29.11 -4.66 -5.28
N LYS A 141 -29.68 -4.37 -4.10
CA LYS A 141 -30.95 -3.66 -3.95
C LYS A 141 -30.89 -2.20 -4.42
N TYR A 142 -29.69 -1.65 -4.58
CA TYR A 142 -29.44 -0.23 -4.81
C TYR A 142 -28.66 0.04 -6.11
N LEU A 143 -28.32 -0.99 -6.90
CA LEU A 143 -27.61 -0.81 -8.16
C LEU A 143 -28.53 -0.23 -9.23
N ILE A 144 -28.09 0.85 -9.88
CA ILE A 144 -28.78 1.49 -11.01
C ILE A 144 -28.10 1.21 -12.35
N TYR A 145 -26.94 0.55 -12.33
CA TYR A 145 -26.18 0.11 -13.50
C TYR A 145 -25.91 -1.39 -13.38
N LYS A 146 -25.80 -2.05 -14.53
CA LYS A 146 -25.37 -3.45 -14.63
C LYS A 146 -23.86 -3.55 -14.49
#